data_AF-A0A966IY06-F1
#
_entry.id   AF-A0A966IY06-F1
#
_cell.length_a   1.000
_cell.length_b   1.000
_cell.length_c   1.000
_cell.angle_alpha   90.00
_cell.angle_beta   90.00
_cell.angle_gamma   90.00
#
_symmetry.space_group_name_H-M   'P 1'
#
loop_
_entity.id
_entity.type
_entity.pdbx_description
1 polymer ?
#
loop_
_entity_poly.entity_id
_entity_poly.type
_entity_poly.pdbx_seq_one_letter_code
_entity_poly.pdbx_strand_id
1 'polypeptide(L)'
;YIARKPDQYFSSIKNAQGTIVATLTKNLTTPLSDLVSAALANSAIIDVLDEGNSIYGREYNASNGGLAIQLNSSAAKSAQPAIRSALSFLAKKR
;
A
#
# COMPACT_ATOMS: atom_id res chain seq x y z
N TYR A 1 -3.36 -17.29 -2.20
CA TYR A 1 -2.64 -16.34 -3.06
C TYR A 1 -2.90 -14.89 -2.62
N ILE A 2 -1.93 -13.97 -2.71
CA ILE A 2 -2.13 -12.54 -2.42
C ILE A 2 -2.14 -11.75 -3.73
N ALA A 3 -3.29 -11.18 -4.07
CA ALA A 3 -3.47 -10.36 -5.25
C ALA A 3 -2.93 -8.94 -5.04
N ARG A 4 -2.42 -8.30 -6.10
CA ARG A 4 -2.01 -6.89 -6.09
C ARG A 4 -2.76 -6.08 -7.13
N LYS A 5 -3.41 -4.99 -6.70
CA LYS A 5 -4.09 -4.05 -7.60
C LYS A 5 -3.34 -2.71 -7.65
N PRO A 6 -3.26 -2.06 -8.83
CA PRO A 6 -3.78 -2.51 -10.14
C PRO A 6 -2.85 -3.50 -10.87
N ASP A 7 -1.65 -3.73 -10.34
CA ASP A 7 -0.52 -4.40 -11.03
C ASP A 7 -0.82 -5.80 -11.59
N GLN A 8 -1.86 -6.48 -11.09
CA GLN A 8 -2.15 -7.85 -11.47
C GLN A 8 -3.56 -8.03 -12.04
N TYR A 9 -3.64 -7.98 -13.37
CA TYR A 9 -4.89 -8.20 -14.11
C TYR A 9 -5.57 -9.54 -13.80
N PHE A 10 -4.81 -10.64 -13.66
CA PHE A 10 -5.37 -11.98 -13.37
C PHE A 10 -6.22 -12.03 -12.10
N SER A 11 -5.92 -11.18 -11.11
CA SER A 11 -6.70 -11.08 -9.87
C SER A 11 -8.12 -10.53 -10.04
N SER A 12 -8.42 -9.94 -11.21
CA SER A 12 -9.75 -9.43 -11.56
C SER A 12 -10.68 -10.49 -12.15
N ILE A 13 -10.16 -11.65 -12.55
CA ILE A 13 -10.93 -12.72 -13.19
C ILE A 13 -11.77 -13.44 -12.13
N LYS A 14 -13.10 -13.53 -12.35
CA LYS A 14 -14.05 -14.11 -11.37
C LYS A 14 -13.65 -15.52 -10.90
N ASN A 15 -13.17 -16.37 -11.80
CA ASN A 15 -12.80 -17.76 -11.47
C ASN A 15 -11.52 -17.88 -10.63
N ALA A 16 -10.68 -16.85 -10.58
CA ALA A 16 -9.48 -16.84 -9.75
C ALA A 16 -9.75 -16.42 -8.30
N GLN A 17 -10.92 -15.84 -8.01
CA GLN A 17 -11.22 -15.22 -6.70
C GLN A 17 -11.26 -16.21 -5.53
N GLY A 18 -11.66 -17.47 -5.78
CA GLY A 18 -11.71 -18.50 -4.75
C GLY A 18 -10.35 -18.84 -4.12
N THR A 19 -9.24 -18.57 -4.83
CA THR A 19 -7.87 -18.87 -4.38
C THR A 19 -7.16 -17.65 -3.79
N ILE A 20 -7.77 -16.47 -3.93
CA ILE A 20 -7.23 -15.20 -3.39
C ILE A 20 -7.58 -15.14 -1.90
N VAL A 21 -6.57 -15.21 -1.05
CA VAL A 21 -6.76 -15.14 0.41
C VAL A 21 -6.74 -13.71 0.92
N ALA A 22 -6.03 -12.82 0.21
CA ALA A 22 -5.96 -11.40 0.48
C ALA A 22 -5.66 -10.60 -0.80
N THR A 23 -6.04 -9.33 -0.81
CA THR A 23 -5.79 -8.37 -1.88
C THR A 23 -5.09 -7.15 -1.30
N LEU A 24 -3.94 -6.79 -1.86
CA LEU A 24 -3.25 -5.54 -1.60
C LEU A 24 -3.58 -4.55 -2.71
N THR A 25 -4.05 -3.36 -2.35
CA THR A 25 -4.40 -2.31 -3.30
C THR A 25 -3.49 -1.11 -3.06
N LYS A 26 -2.80 -0.67 -4.12
CA LYS A 26 -2.09 0.61 -4.13
C LYS A 26 -3.09 1.74 -4.36
N ASN A 27 -3.18 2.65 -3.40
CA ASN A 27 -4.00 3.85 -3.53
C ASN A 27 -3.12 4.98 -4.05
N LEU A 28 -3.33 5.35 -5.33
CA LEU A 28 -2.53 6.37 -6.01
C LEU A 28 -3.13 7.77 -5.92
N THR A 29 -4.35 7.91 -5.37
CA THR A 29 -5.03 9.22 -5.31
C THR A 29 -4.21 10.23 -4.51
N THR A 30 -3.77 9.88 -3.29
CA THR A 30 -2.96 10.76 -2.44
C THR A 30 -1.58 11.04 -3.06
N PRO A 31 -0.80 10.02 -3.49
CA PRO A 31 0.47 10.28 -4.17
C PRO A 31 0.38 11.21 -5.37
N LEU A 32 -0.65 11.05 -6.20
CA LEU A 32 -0.87 11.89 -7.38
C LEU A 32 -1.26 13.31 -6.97
N SER A 33 -2.14 13.46 -5.97
CA SER A 33 -2.51 14.77 -5.43
C SER A 33 -1.29 15.51 -4.89
N ASP A 34 -0.49 14.87 -4.04
CA ASP A 34 0.71 15.46 -3.45
C ASP A 34 1.72 15.85 -4.54
N LEU A 35 1.90 15.01 -5.56
CA LEU A 35 2.77 15.30 -6.70
C LEU A 35 2.31 16.55 -7.47
N VAL A 36 1.01 16.64 -7.79
CA VAL A 36 0.44 17.79 -8.50
C VAL A 36 0.56 19.06 -7.64
N SER A 37 0.24 18.98 -6.35
CA SER A 37 0.37 20.11 -5.44
C SER A 37 1.82 20.60 -5.32
N ALA A 38 2.79 19.69 -5.24
CA ALA A 38 4.21 20.04 -5.20
C ALA A 38 4.66 20.75 -6.49
N ALA A 39 4.25 20.23 -7.65
CA ALA A 39 4.54 20.83 -8.95
C ALA A 39 3.94 22.23 -9.08
N LEU A 40 2.69 22.43 -8.66
CA LEU A 40 2.03 23.75 -8.66
C LEU A 40 2.73 24.76 -7.73
N ALA A 41 3.32 24.28 -6.63
CA ALA A 41 4.10 25.09 -5.71
C ALA A 41 5.57 25.28 -6.14
N ASN A 42 5.96 24.82 -7.33
CA ASN A 42 7.35 24.80 -7.80
C ASN A 42 8.32 24.14 -6.79
N SER A 43 7.86 23.05 -6.17
CA SER A 43 8.58 22.28 -5.16
C SER A 43 8.70 20.81 -5.58
N ALA A 44 9.59 20.07 -4.93
CA ALA A 44 9.81 18.65 -5.22
C ALA A 44 9.59 17.80 -3.97
N ILE A 45 9.06 16.59 -4.16
CA ILE A 45 8.92 15.59 -3.09
C ILE A 45 10.26 14.85 -2.99
N ILE A 46 11.14 15.29 -2.09
CA ILE A 46 12.53 14.79 -1.99
C ILE A 46 12.91 14.36 -0.56
N ASP A 47 11.94 13.96 0.27
CA ASP A 47 12.24 13.47 1.61
C ASP A 47 13.23 12.29 1.53
N VAL A 48 14.20 12.25 2.44
CA VAL A 48 15.21 11.18 2.44
C VAL A 48 14.60 9.93 3.10
N LEU A 49 14.44 8.85 2.35
CA LEU A 49 13.86 7.61 2.86
C LEU A 49 14.92 6.56 3.23
N ASP A 50 15.99 6.49 2.44
CA ASP A 50 17.15 5.62 2.69
C ASP A 50 18.38 6.20 1.99
N GLU A 51 19.27 6.85 2.76
CA GLU A 51 20.50 7.44 2.24
C GLU A 51 21.47 6.38 1.69
N GLY A 52 21.53 5.21 2.31
CA GLY A 52 22.47 4.15 1.92
C GLY A 52 22.16 3.57 0.53
N ASN A 53 20.89 3.60 0.14
CA ASN A 53 20.41 3.14 -1.16
C ASN A 53 20.03 4.29 -2.11
N SER A 54 20.32 5.55 -1.76
CA SER A 54 19.96 6.75 -2.54
C SER A 54 18.46 6.84 -2.86
N ILE A 55 17.60 6.45 -1.91
CA ILE A 55 16.14 6.49 -2.07
C ILE A 55 15.60 7.78 -1.46
N TYR A 56 15.06 8.61 -2.33
CA TYR A 56 14.44 9.89 -2.00
C TYR A 56 12.98 9.91 -2.44
N GLY A 57 12.17 10.75 -1.80
CA GLY A 57 10.76 10.93 -2.07
C GLY A 57 9.89 10.69 -0.85
N ARG A 58 8.59 10.51 -1.07
CA ARG A 58 7.64 10.26 0.01
C ARG A 58 7.18 8.82 -0.02
N GLU A 59 7.24 8.15 1.12
CA GLU A 59 6.65 6.82 1.23
C GLU A 59 5.15 6.91 1.49
N TYR A 60 4.39 6.13 0.72
CA TYR A 60 2.98 5.89 0.96
C TYR A 60 2.76 4.41 1.29
N ASN A 61 2.27 4.15 2.49
CA ASN A 61 2.12 2.83 3.08
C ASN A 61 0.72 2.64 3.68
N ALA A 62 0.52 1.58 4.45
CA ALA A 62 -0.78 1.28 5.02
C ALA A 62 -1.20 2.23 6.15
N SER A 63 -0.27 2.90 6.83
CA SER A 63 -0.61 3.83 7.93
C SER A 63 -0.98 5.23 7.43
N ASN A 64 -0.49 5.64 6.25
CA ASN A 64 -0.82 6.93 5.63
C ASN A 64 -1.71 6.82 4.38
N GLY A 65 -2.33 5.65 4.17
CA GLY A 65 -3.37 5.46 3.15
C GLY A 65 -2.86 5.17 1.73
N GLY A 66 -1.56 4.97 1.54
CA GLY A 66 -0.96 4.53 0.26
C GLY A 66 -1.24 3.07 -0.10
N LEU A 67 -1.49 2.22 0.89
CA LEU A 67 -1.80 0.81 0.70
C LEU A 67 -3.05 0.41 1.49
N ALA A 68 -3.93 -0.37 0.87
CA ALA A 68 -5.07 -0.98 1.53
C ALA A 68 -4.98 -2.51 1.42
N ILE A 69 -5.29 -3.20 2.52
CA ILE A 69 -5.31 -4.67 2.57
C ILE A 69 -6.75 -5.13 2.76
N GLN A 70 -7.23 -5.97 1.86
CA GLN A 70 -8.52 -6.65 1.96
C GLN A 70 -8.29 -8.13 2.20
N LEU A 71 -8.97 -8.71 3.19
CA LEU A 71 -8.90 -10.14 3.50
C LEU A 71 -10.10 -10.85 2.86
N ASN A 72 -9.81 -11.76 1.94
CA ASN A 72 -10.82 -12.36 1.06
C ASN A 72 -11.29 -13.74 1.56
N SER A 73 -10.49 -14.43 2.38
CA SER A 73 -10.84 -15.74 2.95
C SER A 73 -11.12 -15.68 4.45
N SER A 74 -11.95 -16.60 4.96
CA SER A 74 -12.26 -16.70 6.39
C SER A 74 -11.01 -16.97 7.23
N ALA A 75 -10.12 -17.85 6.77
CA ALA A 75 -8.84 -18.11 7.42
C ALA A 75 -7.96 -16.84 7.53
N ALA A 76 -7.91 -16.02 6.47
CA ALA A 76 -7.18 -14.76 6.51
C ALA A 76 -7.83 -13.74 7.46
N LYS A 77 -9.16 -13.67 7.51
CA LYS A 77 -9.88 -12.79 8.44
C LYS A 77 -9.59 -13.11 9.91
N SER A 78 -9.39 -14.39 10.26
CA SER A 78 -8.97 -14.78 11.61
C SER A 78 -7.60 -14.20 12.01
N ALA A 79 -6.72 -13.91 11.05
CA ALA A 79 -5.42 -13.29 11.29
C ALA A 79 -5.46 -11.74 11.37
N GLN A 80 -6.64 -11.13 11.18
CA GLN A 80 -6.80 -9.67 11.16
C GLN A 80 -6.23 -8.94 12.40
N PRO A 81 -6.35 -9.45 13.64
CA PRO A 81 -5.76 -8.80 14.80
C PRO A 81 -4.23 -8.73 14.73
N ALA A 82 -3.58 -9.82 14.32
CA ALA A 82 -2.12 -9.87 14.16
C ALA A 82 -1.64 -8.93 13.06
N ILE A 83 -2.37 -8.87 11.94
CA ILE A 83 -2.07 -7.94 10.83
C ILE A 83 -2.17 -6.49 11.32
N ARG A 84 -3.23 -6.12 12.05
CA ARG A 84 -3.39 -4.77 12.59
C ARG A 84 -2.26 -4.39 13.56
N SER A 85 -1.83 -5.32 14.41
CA SER A 85 -0.71 -5.11 15.31
C SER A 85 0.62 -4.89 14.57
N ALA A 86 0.88 -5.66 13.51
CA ALA A 86 2.06 -5.47 12.68
C ALA A 86 2.04 -4.11 11.96
N LEU A 87 0.87 -3.69 11.45
CA LEU A 87 0.71 -2.39 10.78
C LEU A 87 0.94 -1.20 11.73
N SER A 88 0.46 -1.29 12.98
CA SER A 88 0.68 -0.22 13.96
C SER A 88 2.14 -0.12 14.40
N PHE A 89 2.88 -1.22 14.45
CA PHE A 89 4.32 -1.21 14.69
C PHE A 89 5.09 -0.48 13.56
N LEU A 90 4.71 -0.73 12.31
CA LEU A 90 5.31 -0.05 11.15
C LEU A 90 5.04 1.45 11.15
N ALA A 91 3.87 1.88 11.63
CA ALA A 91 3.53 3.30 11.76
C ALA A 91 4.39 4.03 12.81
N LYS A 92 4.88 3.31 13.83
CA LYS A 92 5.63 3.89 14.97
C LYS A 92 7.14 3.93 14.74
N LYS A 93 7.66 3.16 13.78
CA LYS A 93 9.11 3.02 13.54
C LYS A 93 9.69 4.12 12.62
N ARG A 94 9.00 5.24 12.46
CA ARG A 94 9.41 6.36 11.62
C ARG A 94 9.27 7.68 12.36
#